data_AF-A0A7X2P246-F1
#
_entry.id   AF-A0A7X2P246-F1
#
_cell.length_a   1.000
_cell.length_b   1.000
_cell.length_c   1.000
_cell.angle_alpha   90.00
_cell.angle_beta   90.00
_cell.angle_gamma   90.00
#
_symmetry.space_group_name_H-M   'P 1'
#
loop_
_entity.id
_entity.type
_entity.pdbx_description
1 polymer ?
#
loop_
_entity_poly.entity_id
_entity_poly.type
_entity_poly.pdbx_seq_one_letter_code
_entity_poly.pdbx_strand_id
1 'polypeptide(L)'
;MELKFCARILQNENTDAAYVEIPYDIKELFGKGLLLVNATFDGIPYRGQVVKMGTPCYIIGVSKQIRKQIGKSFGDIVEVVLQERDSEKIPIWKCPKCGREFKKKGRVITAVKSQRRLMNIS
;
A
#
# COMPACT_ATOMS: atom_id res chain seq x y z
N MET A 1 11.76 -9.70 1.85
CA MET A 1 11.51 -9.95 3.29
C MET A 1 10.05 -10.32 3.48
N GLU A 2 9.76 -11.28 4.35
CA GLU A 2 8.40 -11.70 4.70
C GLU A 2 8.18 -11.49 6.21
N LEU A 3 7.03 -10.93 6.57
CA LEU A 3 6.61 -10.71 7.96
C LEU A 3 5.31 -11.47 8.21
N LYS A 4 5.28 -12.32 9.22
CA LYS A 4 4.12 -13.13 9.58
C LYS A 4 3.67 -12.82 10.99
N PHE A 5 2.40 -12.48 11.17
CA PHE A 5 1.82 -12.15 12.48
C PHE A 5 0.31 -12.37 12.50
N CYS A 6 -0.25 -12.48 13.70
CA CYS A 6 -1.69 -12.53 13.91
C CYS A 6 -2.18 -11.15 14.34
N ALA A 7 -3.26 -10.68 13.74
CA ALA A 7 -3.86 -9.39 14.08
C ALA A 7 -5.38 -9.49 14.14
N ARG A 8 -5.99 -8.60 14.92
CA ARG A 8 -7.45 -8.52 15.03
C ARG A 8 -8.02 -7.64 13.92
N ILE A 9 -9.09 -8.10 13.28
CA ILE A 9 -9.81 -7.32 12.27
C ILE A 9 -10.62 -6.23 12.98
N LEU A 10 -10.27 -4.97 12.75
CA LEU A 10 -10.96 -3.79 13.28
C LEU A 10 -11.87 -3.16 12.23
N GLN A 11 -12.94 -2.54 12.70
CA GLN A 11 -13.87 -1.78 11.86
C GLN A 11 -13.57 -0.29 11.95
N ASN A 12 -13.65 0.44 10.84
CA ASN A 12 -13.57 1.89 10.85
C ASN A 12 -14.95 2.49 11.06
N GLU A 13 -15.23 3.04 12.26
CA GLU A 13 -16.37 3.92 12.57
C GLU A 13 -17.67 3.57 11.83
N ASN A 14 -18.16 2.34 12.00
CA ASN A 14 -19.37 1.78 11.38
C ASN A 14 -19.40 1.67 9.84
N THR A 15 -18.28 1.85 9.16
CA THR A 15 -18.15 1.61 7.72
C THR A 15 -17.89 0.12 7.45
N ASP A 16 -18.19 -0.36 6.23
CA ASP A 16 -17.75 -1.67 5.73
C ASP A 16 -16.21 -1.81 5.60
N ALA A 17 -15.47 -0.74 5.87
CA ALA A 17 -14.01 -0.74 5.85
C ALA A 17 -13.47 -1.48 7.07
N ALA A 18 -12.76 -2.58 6.80
CA ALA A 18 -12.00 -3.31 7.81
C ALA A 18 -10.52 -3.02 7.65
N TYR A 19 -9.79 -3.01 8.75
CA TYR A 19 -8.34 -2.89 8.75
C TYR A 19 -7.74 -3.74 9.85
N VAL A 20 -6.45 -4.01 9.75
CA VAL A 20 -5.66 -4.64 10.81
C VAL A 20 -4.48 -3.75 11.15
N GLU A 21 -4.12 -3.72 12.43
CA GLU A 21 -2.93 -3.04 12.92
C GLU A 21 -1.72 -3.95 12.80
N ILE A 22 -0.60 -3.37 12.37
CA ILE A 22 0.65 -4.09 12.16
C ILE A 22 1.55 -3.80 13.37
N PRO A 23 1.95 -4.83 14.14
CA PRO A 23 2.77 -4.66 15.35
C PRO A 23 4.26 -4.38 15.06
N TYR A 24 4.61 -4.01 13.82
CA TYR A 24 5.98 -3.76 13.38
C TYR A 24 6.15 -2.32 12.92
N ASP A 25 7.31 -1.74 13.20
CA ASP A 25 7.64 -0.41 12.68
C ASP A 25 8.18 -0.52 11.24
N ILE A 26 7.29 -0.30 10.29
CA ILE A 26 7.61 -0.33 8.85
C ILE A 26 8.59 0.78 8.46
N LYS A 27 8.64 1.89 9.21
CA LYS A 27 9.61 2.98 8.95
C LYS A 27 11.02 2.50 9.22
N GLU A 28 11.21 1.82 10.35
CA GLU A 28 12.53 1.28 10.72
C GLU A 28 12.96 0.14 9.81
N LEU A 29 12.02 -0.75 9.44
CA LEU A 29 12.32 -1.90 8.58
C LEU A 29 12.59 -1.52 7.12
N PHE A 30 11.80 -0.60 6.54
CA PHE A 30 11.82 -0.32 5.10
C PHE A 30 12.25 1.11 4.76
N GLY A 31 12.40 2.00 5.74
CA GLY A 31 12.79 3.40 5.54
C GLY A 31 11.75 4.28 4.86
N LYS A 32 10.51 3.77 4.65
CA LYS A 32 9.46 4.45 3.88
C LYS A 32 8.18 4.57 4.71
N GLY A 33 7.47 5.70 4.58
CA GLY A 33 6.18 5.90 5.24
C GLY A 33 5.00 5.18 4.57
N LEU A 34 5.15 4.83 3.29
CA LEU A 34 4.19 4.05 2.51
C LEU A 34 4.93 2.86 1.90
N LEU A 35 4.44 1.65 2.16
CA LEU A 35 5.03 0.42 1.68
C LEU A 35 4.03 -0.32 0.79
N LEU A 36 4.42 -0.64 -0.43
CA LEU A 36 3.65 -1.53 -1.30
C LEU A 36 3.91 -2.97 -0.87
N VAL A 37 2.85 -3.74 -0.69
CA VAL A 37 2.95 -5.11 -0.18
C VAL A 37 2.09 -6.09 -0.97
N ASN A 38 2.60 -7.30 -1.11
CA ASN A 38 1.78 -8.50 -1.27
C ASN A 38 1.45 -8.99 0.14
N ALA A 39 0.19 -8.83 0.55
CA ALA A 39 -0.29 -9.38 1.80
C ALA A 39 -1.01 -10.71 1.53
N THR A 40 -1.09 -11.57 2.52
CA THR A 40 -1.92 -12.78 2.49
C THR A 40 -2.68 -12.86 3.80
N PHE A 41 -4.00 -13.06 3.73
CA PHE A 41 -4.88 -13.20 4.90
C PHE A 41 -5.40 -14.63 4.95
N ASP A 42 -4.98 -15.42 5.94
CA ASP A 42 -5.35 -16.85 6.06
C ASP A 42 -5.17 -17.62 4.73
N GLY A 43 -4.07 -17.38 4.02
CA GLY A 43 -3.78 -17.99 2.72
C GLY A 43 -4.38 -17.29 1.49
N ILE A 44 -5.27 -16.31 1.66
CA ILE A 44 -5.86 -15.55 0.54
C ILE A 44 -4.96 -14.36 0.15
N PRO A 45 -4.44 -14.31 -1.09
CA PRO A 45 -3.56 -13.26 -1.52
C PRO A 45 -4.29 -11.93 -1.68
N TYR A 46 -3.64 -10.86 -1.26
CA TYR A 46 -4.11 -9.48 -1.33
C TYR A 46 -3.00 -8.55 -1.81
N ARG A 47 -3.34 -7.69 -2.75
CA ARG A 47 -2.43 -6.66 -3.23
C ARG A 47 -2.82 -5.33 -2.62
N GLY A 48 -1.97 -4.82 -1.75
CA GLY A 48 -2.28 -3.62 -0.97
C GLY A 48 -1.08 -2.73 -0.73
N GLN A 49 -1.32 -1.73 0.10
CA GLN A 49 -0.31 -0.82 0.61
C GLN A 49 -0.52 -0.68 2.11
N VAL A 50 0.60 -0.65 2.83
CA VAL A 50 0.63 -0.30 4.24
C VAL A 50 0.81 1.20 4.36
N VAL A 51 -0.06 1.83 5.16
CA VAL A 51 -0.07 3.27 5.36
C VAL A 51 -0.03 3.60 6.84
N LYS A 52 0.55 4.76 7.17
CA LYS A 52 0.51 5.37 8.51
C LYS A 52 -0.34 6.63 8.44
N MET A 53 -1.56 6.58 8.95
CA MET A 53 -2.53 7.68 8.89
C MET A 53 -2.52 8.49 10.18
N GLY A 54 -1.42 9.21 10.46
CA GLY A 54 -1.32 10.10 11.63
C GLY A 54 -1.34 9.41 13.00
N THR A 55 -1.52 8.09 13.03
CA THR A 55 -1.45 7.22 14.21
C THR A 55 -0.03 6.68 14.42
N PRO A 56 0.32 6.22 15.63
CA PRO A 56 1.61 5.56 15.87
C PRO A 56 1.72 4.22 15.11
N CYS A 57 0.60 3.55 14.87
CA CYS A 57 0.54 2.22 14.27
C CYS A 57 0.38 2.25 12.74
N TYR A 58 0.99 1.27 12.07
CA TYR A 58 0.77 1.00 10.65
C TYR A 58 -0.49 0.17 10.46
N ILE A 59 -1.25 0.46 9.41
CA ILE A 59 -2.49 -0.27 9.10
C ILE A 59 -2.49 -0.79 7.67
N ILE A 60 -3.17 -1.91 7.47
CA ILE A 60 -3.53 -2.43 6.15
C ILE A 60 -5.03 -2.71 6.10
N GLY A 61 -5.68 -2.20 5.05
CA GLY A 61 -7.11 -2.42 4.83
C GLY A 61 -7.40 -3.84 4.34
N VAL A 62 -8.42 -4.46 4.90
CA VAL A 62 -8.92 -5.79 4.52
C VAL A 62 -10.21 -5.62 3.72
N SER A 63 -10.20 -6.07 2.47
CA SER A 63 -11.36 -5.97 1.59
C SER A 63 -12.51 -6.87 2.06
N LYS A 64 -13.75 -6.40 1.86
CA LYS A 64 -14.98 -7.18 2.17
C LYS A 64 -15.00 -8.55 1.49
N GLN A 65 -14.46 -8.65 0.28
CA GLN A 65 -14.37 -9.92 -0.45
C GLN A 65 -13.41 -10.92 0.22
N ILE A 66 -12.31 -10.46 0.80
CA ILE A 66 -11.37 -11.33 1.50
C ILE A 66 -12.01 -11.84 2.78
N ARG A 67 -12.62 -10.96 3.57
CA ARG A 67 -13.36 -11.34 4.78
C ARG A 67 -14.43 -12.40 4.52
N LYS A 68 -15.18 -12.25 3.43
CA LYS A 68 -16.15 -13.25 2.98
C LYS A 68 -15.51 -14.59 2.60
N GLN A 69 -14.32 -14.58 1.97
CA GLN A 69 -13.62 -15.81 1.58
C GLN A 69 -13.04 -16.56 2.78
N ILE A 70 -12.45 -15.85 3.73
CA ILE A 70 -11.86 -16.45 4.95
C ILE A 70 -12.92 -16.79 6.01
N GLY A 71 -14.17 -16.33 5.85
CA GLY A 71 -15.24 -16.53 6.81
C GLY A 71 -15.05 -15.80 8.15
N LYS A 72 -14.23 -14.73 8.17
CA LYS A 72 -13.92 -13.95 9.38
C LYS A 72 -14.55 -12.56 9.31
N SER A 73 -14.99 -12.06 10.45
CA SER A 73 -15.65 -10.76 10.60
C SER A 73 -14.84 -9.83 11.51
N PHE A 74 -15.43 -8.70 11.87
CA PHE A 74 -14.83 -7.75 12.80
C PHE A 74 -14.68 -8.39 14.19
N GLY A 75 -13.53 -8.19 14.84
CA GLY A 75 -13.19 -8.79 16.13
C GLY A 75 -12.46 -10.13 16.04
N ASP A 76 -12.51 -10.82 14.89
CA ASP A 76 -11.78 -12.08 14.68
C ASP A 76 -10.28 -11.85 14.48
N ILE A 77 -9.50 -12.90 14.78
CA ILE A 77 -8.05 -12.92 14.56
C ILE A 77 -7.78 -13.51 13.17
N VAL A 78 -7.01 -12.79 12.37
CA VAL A 78 -6.58 -13.19 11.03
C VAL A 78 -5.06 -13.38 11.01
N GLU A 79 -4.60 -14.42 10.32
CA GLU A 79 -3.17 -14.60 10.07
C GLU A 79 -2.78 -13.72 8.87
N VAL A 80 -1.84 -12.79 9.10
CA VAL A 80 -1.38 -11.84 8.09
C VAL A 80 0.07 -12.14 7.75
N VAL A 81 0.32 -12.36 6.46
CA VAL A 81 1.68 -12.46 5.90
C VAL A 81 1.89 -11.26 5.00
N LEU A 82 2.88 -10.43 5.28
CA LEU A 82 3.25 -9.27 4.47
C LEU A 82 4.59 -9.51 3.78
N GLN A 83 4.63 -9.27 2.48
CA GLN A 83 5.84 -9.29 1.69
C GLN A 83 5.98 -7.95 0.97
N GLU A 84 7.13 -7.31 1.10
CA GLU A 84 7.43 -6.09 0.34
C GLU A 84 7.35 -6.39 -1.16
N ARG A 85 6.70 -5.47 -1.87
CA ARG A 85 6.67 -5.47 -3.32
C ARG A 85 7.42 -4.25 -3.83
N ASP A 86 8.34 -4.47 -4.76
CA ASP A 86 8.89 -3.39 -5.55
C ASP A 86 7.77 -2.64 -6.29
N SER A 87 7.82 -1.31 -6.24
CA SER A 87 7.05 -0.52 -7.17
C SER A 87 7.61 -0.80 -8.56
N GLU A 88 6.82 -1.45 -9.42
CA GLU A 88 7.15 -1.53 -10.84
C GLU A 88 7.36 -0.09 -11.32
N LYS A 89 8.62 0.25 -11.58
CA LYS A 89 8.99 1.57 -12.09
C LYS A 89 8.24 1.71 -13.41
N ILE A 90 7.21 2.56 -13.42
CA ILE A 90 6.45 2.83 -14.63
C ILE A 90 7.45 3.34 -15.67
N PRO A 91 7.62 2.67 -16.83
CA PRO A 91 8.54 3.13 -17.85
C PRO A 91 8.10 4.54 -18.27
N ILE A 92 9.01 5.49 -18.09
CA ILE A 92 8.82 6.86 -18.54
C ILE A 92 9.00 6.81 -20.05
N TRP A 93 7.94 7.07 -20.80
CA TRP A 93 8.07 7.27 -22.23
C TRP A 93 8.53 8.69 -22.49
N LYS A 94 9.68 8.83 -23.15
CA LYS A 94 10.21 10.13 -23.60
C LYS A 94 9.73 10.37 -25.02
N CYS A 95 9.04 11.48 -25.25
CA CYS A 95 8.60 11.86 -26.59
C CYS A 95 9.81 12.26 -27.44
N PRO A 96 10.10 11.57 -28.56
CA PRO A 96 11.24 11.90 -29.41
C PRO A 96 11.09 13.25 -30.12
N LYS A 97 9.86 13.77 -30.28
CA LYS A 97 9.58 15.03 -30.97
C LYS A 97 9.74 16.27 -30.09
N CYS A 98 9.38 16.19 -28.80
CA CYS A 98 9.36 17.36 -27.92
C CYS A 98 10.10 17.19 -26.60
N GLY A 99 10.73 16.04 -26.36
CA GLY A 99 11.53 15.77 -25.16
C GLY A 99 10.73 15.64 -23.85
N ARG A 100 9.40 15.78 -23.88
CA ARG A 100 8.56 15.67 -22.68
C ARG A 100 8.51 14.23 -22.17
N GLU A 101 8.47 14.10 -20.85
CA GLU A 101 8.39 12.83 -20.12
C GLU A 101 6.93 12.50 -19.76
N PHE A 102 6.50 11.28 -20.06
CA PHE A 102 5.13 10.82 -19.82
C PHE A 102 5.14 9.55 -18.97
N LYS A 103 4.33 9.52 -17.91
CA LYS A 103 4.07 8.30 -17.12
C LYS A 103 2.92 7.54 -17.77
N LYS A 104 3.15 6.30 -18.17
CA LYS A 104 2.12 5.44 -18.77
C LYS A 104 1.37 4.67 -17.67
N LYS A 105 0.15 5.10 -17.30
CA LYS A 105 -0.72 4.33 -16.39
C LYS A 105 -1.79 3.62 -17.23
N GLY A 106 -1.53 2.38 -17.63
CA GLY A 106 -2.44 1.60 -18.48
C GLY A 106 -2.53 2.10 -19.94
N ARG A 107 -3.73 2.05 -20.54
CA ARG A 107 -3.99 2.48 -21.93
C ARG A 107 -4.05 4.01 -22.11
N VAL A 108 -3.86 4.77 -21.03
CA VAL A 108 -3.94 6.23 -21.00
C VAL A 108 -2.57 6.82 -20.64
N ILE A 109 -2.09 7.75 -21.47
CA ILE A 109 -0.88 8.54 -21.22
C ILE A 109 -1.27 9.82 -20.47
N THR A 110 -0.67 10.07 -19.30
CA THR A 110 -0.91 11.32 -18.54
C THR A 110 0.39 12.09 -18.41
N ALA A 111 0.35 13.40 -18.67
CA ALA A 111 1.51 14.27 -18.59
C ALA A 111 2.04 14.34 -17.14
N VAL A 112 3.35 14.19 -16.96
CA VAL A 112 3.99 14.37 -15.67
C VAL A 112 4.14 15.87 -15.43
N LYS A 113 3.41 16.43 -14.47
CA LYS A 113 3.68 17.81 -14.02
C LYS A 113 5.05 17.81 -13.34
N SER A 114 6.04 18.34 -14.05
CA SER A 114 7.37 18.64 -13.52
C SER A 114 7.23 19.68 -12.41
N GLN A 115 7.23 19.25 -11.14
CA GLN A 115 7.48 20.16 -10.02
C GLN A 115 8.94 20.59 -10.10
N ARG A 116 9.19 21.73 -10.76
CA ARG A 116 10.36 22.55 -10.46
C ARG A 116 10.20 23.01 -9.01
N ARG A 117 10.82 22.29 -8.08
CA ARG A 117 11.24 22.90 -6.81
C ARG A 117 12.22 23.99 -7.21
N LEU A 118 11.78 25.25 -7.16
CA LEU A 118 12.69 26.37 -7.08
C LEU A 118 13.48 26.18 -5.78
N MET A 119 14.70 25.67 -5.90
CA MET A 119 15.75 25.91 -4.92
C MET A 119 16.12 27.39 -5.09
N ASN A 120 15.57 28.25 -4.23
CA ASN A 120 16.20 29.54 -3.99
C ASN A 120 17.26 29.31 -2.91
N ILE A 121 18.49 29.29 -3.38
CA ILE A 121 19.71 29.54 -2.63
C ILE A 121 19.84 31.07 -2.53
N SER A 122 20.28 31.55 -1.37
CA SER A 122 20.70 32.90 -0.95
C SER A 122 19.77 33.55 0.05
#